data_AF-A0A376L304-F1
#
_entry.id   AF-A0A376L304-F1
#
_cell.length_a   1.000
_cell.length_b   1.000
_cell.length_c   1.000
_cell.angle_alpha   90.00
_cell.angle_beta   90.00
_cell.angle_gamma   90.00
#
_symmetry.space_group_name_H-M   'P 1'
#
loop_
_entity.id
_entity.type
_entity.pdbx_description
1 polymer ?
#
loop_
_entity_poly.entity_id
_entity_poly.type
_entity_poly.pdbx_seq_one_letter_code
_entity_poly.pdbx_strand_id
1 'polypeptide(L)'
;MCVGANCGCGFSGAAGQGQVEQVFARAVNIALPARQQLLTLLCEEYDNAPNSCRLALTHFDDLFRHGDKVQFDDQGITVGQHLHIEMSRCRRWLSPTLQMTAVNFHLIAWQQWHDIIHQHLGENETLFNYRGDNPFYQALNKELHIKRRAVIQAVNEKQNIAAAVASMMGLGIGLTPSADDYLTGLVLILFISGHPAEKYKEEFLSRSATRQK
;
A
#
# COMPACT_ATOMS: atom_id res chain seq x y z
N MET A 1 -25.47 -7.71 -13.05
CA MET A 1 -25.71 -7.96 -11.61
C MET A 1 -24.76 -7.05 -10.85
N CYS A 2 -25.24 -6.04 -10.14
CA CYS A 2 -24.39 -5.08 -9.44
C CYS A 2 -24.82 -4.96 -7.98
N VAL A 3 -23.94 -5.41 -7.09
CA VAL A 3 -23.95 -5.04 -5.68
C VAL A 3 -22.62 -4.28 -5.45
N GLY A 4 -22.70 -3.20 -4.67
CA GLY A 4 -21.95 -1.95 -4.90
C GLY A 4 -20.45 -2.06 -5.13
N ALA A 5 -19.98 -1.45 -6.23
CA ALA A 5 -18.56 -1.29 -6.46
C ALA A 5 -18.04 0.00 -5.84
N ASN A 6 -16.92 -0.13 -5.13
CA ASN A 6 -16.13 1.00 -4.67
C ASN A 6 -14.92 1.11 -5.60
N CYS A 7 -14.90 2.17 -6.42
CA CYS A 7 -13.90 2.27 -7.48
C CYS A 7 -12.97 3.46 -7.21
N GLY A 8 -11.67 3.20 -7.31
CA GLY A 8 -10.64 4.23 -7.22
C GLY A 8 -10.72 5.19 -8.40
N CYS A 9 -10.07 6.36 -8.26
CA CYS A 9 -10.11 7.46 -9.22
C CYS A 9 -9.80 7.07 -10.68
N GLY A 10 -9.01 6.01 -10.90
CA GLY A 10 -8.66 5.50 -12.23
C GLY A 10 -9.85 4.90 -13.00
N PHE A 11 -10.83 4.30 -12.32
CA PHE A 11 -12.02 3.73 -12.95
C PHE A 11 -13.12 4.77 -13.21
N SER A 12 -13.31 5.73 -12.29
CA SER A 12 -14.34 6.77 -12.41
C SER A 12 -14.07 7.82 -13.50
N GLY A 13 -12.90 7.78 -14.16
CA GLY A 13 -12.51 8.65 -15.28
C GLY A 13 -11.91 7.88 -16.47
N ALA A 14 -12.11 6.55 -16.51
CA ALA A 14 -11.70 5.75 -17.65
C ALA A 14 -12.76 5.86 -18.74
N ALA A 15 -12.56 6.75 -19.72
CA ALA A 15 -13.07 6.53 -21.07
C ALA A 15 -11.92 5.91 -21.88
N GLY A 16 -12.19 4.83 -22.61
CA GLY A 16 -11.18 4.24 -23.49
C GLY A 16 -11.24 2.72 -23.61
N GLN A 17 -10.19 2.16 -24.19
CA GLN A 17 -10.05 0.74 -24.47
C GLN A 17 -8.90 0.14 -23.66
N GLY A 18 -9.10 -1.08 -23.22
CA GLY A 18 -8.12 -1.90 -22.50
C GLY A 18 -8.21 -3.37 -22.89
N GLN A 19 -7.50 -4.18 -22.14
CA GLN A 19 -7.48 -5.62 -22.31
C GLN A 19 -7.29 -6.32 -20.97
N VAL A 20 -7.95 -7.45 -20.77
CA VAL A 20 -7.68 -8.32 -19.63
C VAL A 20 -6.27 -8.89 -19.76
N GLU A 21 -5.40 -8.51 -18.83
CA GLU A 21 -3.98 -8.90 -18.80
C GLU A 21 -3.76 -10.13 -17.93
N GLN A 22 -4.43 -10.21 -16.78
CA GLN A 22 -4.30 -11.35 -15.87
C GLN A 22 -5.64 -11.67 -15.22
N VAL A 23 -5.91 -12.95 -15.03
CA VAL A 23 -7.10 -13.46 -14.36
C VAL A 23 -6.67 -14.36 -13.21
N PHE A 24 -7.08 -13.99 -12.00
CA PHE A 24 -6.98 -14.79 -10.80
C PHE A 24 -8.39 -15.11 -10.30
N ALA A 25 -8.51 -16.09 -9.41
CA ALA A 25 -9.80 -16.50 -8.85
C ALA A 25 -10.60 -15.33 -8.25
N ARG A 26 -9.92 -14.29 -7.72
CA ARG A 26 -10.56 -13.16 -7.02
C ARG A 26 -10.07 -11.78 -7.44
N ALA A 27 -9.23 -11.70 -8.47
CA ALA A 27 -8.72 -10.44 -9.01
C ALA A 27 -8.55 -10.54 -10.53
N VAL A 28 -8.92 -9.49 -11.26
CA VAL A 28 -8.70 -9.40 -12.70
C VAL A 28 -7.98 -8.11 -13.00
N ASN A 29 -6.80 -8.22 -13.62
CA ASN A 29 -6.02 -7.06 -14.02
C ASN A 29 -6.35 -6.69 -15.47
N ILE A 30 -6.63 -5.42 -15.69
CA ILE A 30 -6.96 -4.82 -16.98
C ILE A 30 -5.86 -3.83 -17.33
N ALA A 31 -5.14 -4.11 -18.42
CA ALA A 31 -4.17 -3.19 -18.98
C ALA A 31 -4.87 -2.10 -19.78
N LEU A 32 -4.42 -0.86 -19.59
CA LEU A 32 -4.76 0.31 -20.40
C LEU A 32 -3.49 0.81 -21.10
N PRO A 33 -3.12 0.24 -22.27
CA PRO A 33 -1.83 0.51 -22.90
C PRO A 33 -1.61 2.00 -23.22
N ALA A 34 -2.66 2.69 -23.70
CA ALA A 34 -2.59 4.11 -24.02
C ALA A 34 -2.25 5.00 -22.82
N ARG A 35 -2.49 4.52 -21.58
CA ARG A 35 -2.22 5.23 -20.33
C ARG A 35 -1.05 4.64 -19.54
N GLN A 36 -0.42 3.58 -20.06
CA GLN A 36 0.58 2.77 -19.34
C GLN A 36 0.15 2.43 -17.91
N GLN A 37 -1.13 2.06 -17.76
CA GLN A 37 -1.76 1.87 -16.45
C GLN A 37 -2.36 0.46 -16.35
N LEU A 38 -2.33 -0.09 -15.15
CA LEU A 38 -3.06 -1.30 -14.78
C LEU A 38 -4.21 -0.92 -13.85
N LEU A 39 -5.39 -1.46 -14.13
CA LEU A 39 -6.56 -1.38 -13.28
C LEU A 39 -6.93 -2.79 -12.79
N THR A 40 -7.46 -2.92 -11.59
CA THR A 40 -7.81 -4.24 -11.03
C THR A 40 -9.27 -4.31 -10.62
N LEU A 41 -10.01 -5.29 -11.14
CA LEU A 41 -11.29 -5.69 -10.57
C LEU A 41 -11.03 -6.65 -9.42
N LEU A 42 -11.66 -6.41 -8.27
CA LEU A 42 -11.48 -7.22 -7.06
C LEU A 42 -12.81 -7.82 -6.61
N CYS A 43 -12.79 -9.01 -6.01
CA CYS A 43 -13.96 -9.58 -5.36
C CYS A 43 -14.34 -8.83 -4.07
N GLU A 44 -15.55 -9.06 -3.58
CA GLU A 44 -16.18 -8.29 -2.50
C GLU A 44 -15.47 -8.38 -1.15
N GLU A 45 -14.78 -9.50 -0.92
CA GLU A 45 -14.02 -9.80 0.29
C GLU A 45 -12.72 -9.01 0.39
N TYR A 46 -12.25 -8.37 -0.69
CA TYR A 46 -11.02 -7.59 -0.68
C TYR A 46 -11.27 -6.14 -0.24
N ASP A 47 -10.21 -5.52 0.29
CA ASP A 47 -10.21 -4.11 0.62
C ASP A 47 -10.21 -3.23 -0.63
N ASN A 48 -10.67 -1.99 -0.45
CA ASN A 48 -10.56 -0.98 -1.50
C ASN A 48 -9.11 -0.53 -1.63
N ALA A 49 -8.64 -0.40 -2.87
CA ALA A 49 -7.28 0.02 -3.17
C ALA A 49 -7.25 1.03 -4.33
N PRO A 50 -6.17 1.83 -4.45
CA PRO A 50 -5.96 2.67 -5.61
C PRO A 50 -6.01 1.86 -6.91
N ASN A 51 -6.57 2.44 -7.97
CA ASN A 51 -6.71 1.79 -9.28
C ASN A 51 -7.46 0.45 -9.25
N SER A 52 -8.24 0.20 -8.21
CA SER A 52 -9.07 -0.99 -8.10
C SER A 52 -10.56 -0.64 -8.10
N CYS A 53 -11.39 -1.59 -8.48
CA CYS A 53 -12.84 -1.49 -8.43
C CYS A 53 -13.38 -2.82 -7.91
N ARG A 54 -14.04 -2.79 -6.76
CA ARG A 54 -14.51 -4.00 -6.09
C ARG A 54 -15.86 -4.42 -6.64
N LEU A 55 -16.06 -5.66 -7.04
CA LEU A 55 -17.34 -6.19 -7.51
C LEU A 55 -17.94 -7.05 -6.41
N ALA A 56 -19.26 -7.02 -6.25
CA ALA A 56 -19.96 -7.90 -5.33
C ALA A 56 -20.10 -9.33 -5.88
N LEU A 57 -18.94 -9.94 -6.09
CA LEU A 57 -18.74 -11.30 -6.53
C LEU A 57 -17.68 -11.89 -5.58
N THR A 58 -17.84 -13.16 -5.21
CA THR A 58 -16.87 -13.86 -4.34
C THR A 58 -15.73 -14.50 -5.14
N HIS A 59 -15.93 -14.71 -6.44
CA HIS A 59 -14.97 -15.26 -7.39
C HIS A 59 -15.27 -14.79 -8.82
N PHE A 60 -14.30 -14.97 -9.73
CA PHE A 60 -14.38 -14.59 -11.15
C PHE A 60 -14.34 -15.77 -12.11
N ASP A 61 -14.58 -16.99 -11.63
CA ASP A 61 -14.44 -18.22 -12.39
C ASP A 61 -15.20 -18.15 -13.74
N ASP A 62 -14.46 -18.39 -14.83
CA ASP A 62 -14.92 -18.38 -16.22
C ASP A 62 -15.58 -17.08 -16.74
N LEU A 63 -15.64 -16.01 -15.93
CA LEU A 63 -16.24 -14.73 -16.34
C LEU A 63 -15.31 -13.92 -17.27
N PHE A 64 -13.99 -14.03 -17.04
CA PHE A 64 -12.97 -13.26 -17.75
C PHE A 64 -11.92 -14.19 -18.34
N ARG A 65 -11.36 -13.81 -19.49
CA ARG A 65 -10.25 -14.53 -20.12
C ARG A 65 -9.11 -13.57 -20.44
N HIS A 66 -7.89 -14.08 -20.32
CA HIS A 66 -6.72 -13.34 -20.81
C HIS A 66 -6.92 -12.93 -22.27
N GLY A 67 -6.70 -11.64 -22.54
CA GLY A 67 -6.84 -11.08 -23.87
C GLY A 67 -8.21 -10.52 -24.21
N ASP A 68 -9.23 -10.69 -23.36
CA ASP A 68 -10.55 -10.09 -23.58
C ASP A 68 -10.43 -8.57 -23.74
N LYS A 69 -11.06 -8.02 -24.78
CA LYS A 69 -11.09 -6.57 -25.00
C LYS A 69 -12.02 -5.93 -24.00
N VAL A 70 -11.57 -4.83 -23.40
CA VAL A 70 -12.32 -4.06 -22.41
C VAL A 70 -12.62 -2.68 -22.99
N GLN A 71 -13.88 -2.25 -22.91
CA GLN A 71 -14.30 -0.89 -23.19
C GLN A 71 -14.87 -0.26 -21.94
N PHE A 72 -14.47 0.99 -21.70
CA PHE A 72 -14.98 1.82 -20.63
C PHE A 72 -15.75 2.99 -21.23
N ASP A 73 -16.99 3.15 -20.79
CA ASP A 73 -17.90 4.23 -21.19
C ASP A 73 -18.78 4.68 -20.01
N ASP A 74 -19.71 5.60 -20.28
CA ASP A 74 -20.60 6.16 -19.27
C ASP A 74 -21.61 5.15 -18.70
N GLN A 75 -21.85 4.02 -19.39
CA GLN A 75 -22.74 2.95 -18.92
C GLN A 75 -21.98 1.94 -18.05
N GLY A 76 -20.69 1.75 -18.30
CA GLY A 76 -19.80 1.01 -17.41
C GLY A 76 -18.63 0.36 -18.13
N ILE A 77 -18.41 -0.91 -17.82
CA ILE A 77 -17.26 -1.68 -18.34
C ILE A 77 -17.79 -2.86 -19.14
N THR A 78 -17.54 -2.86 -20.44
CA THR A 78 -17.87 -3.97 -21.33
C THR A 78 -16.62 -4.81 -21.56
N VAL A 79 -16.73 -6.13 -21.37
CA VAL A 79 -15.64 -7.10 -21.55
C VAL A 79 -16.05 -8.13 -22.58
N GLY A 80 -15.30 -8.22 -23.68
CA GLY A 80 -15.62 -9.07 -24.81
C GLY A 80 -16.98 -8.72 -25.41
N GLN A 81 -17.81 -9.74 -25.64
CA GLN A 81 -19.18 -9.59 -26.17
C GLN A 81 -20.26 -10.04 -25.17
N HIS A 82 -19.86 -10.62 -24.04
CA HIS A 82 -20.74 -11.39 -23.16
C HIS A 82 -20.89 -10.81 -21.76
N LEU A 83 -20.05 -9.84 -21.37
CA LEU A 83 -20.04 -9.30 -20.03
C LEU A 83 -20.13 -7.77 -20.05
N HIS A 84 -21.09 -7.24 -19.31
CA HIS A 84 -21.20 -5.82 -19.03
C HIS A 84 -21.35 -5.59 -17.52
N ILE A 85 -20.49 -4.74 -16.98
CA ILE A 85 -20.44 -4.34 -15.58
C ILE A 85 -20.98 -2.92 -15.51
N GLU A 86 -22.19 -2.80 -14.99
CA GLU A 86 -22.87 -1.51 -14.86
C GLU A 86 -22.23 -0.68 -13.74
N MET A 87 -21.81 0.55 -14.05
CA MET A 87 -21.13 1.41 -13.07
C MET A 87 -22.04 2.43 -12.38
N SER A 88 -23.31 2.51 -12.78
CA SER A 88 -24.31 3.50 -12.30
C SER A 88 -24.52 3.47 -10.78
N ARG A 89 -24.37 2.30 -10.15
CA ARG A 89 -24.55 2.07 -8.71
C ARG A 89 -23.24 2.06 -7.92
N CYS A 90 -22.13 2.28 -8.60
CA CYS A 90 -20.81 2.24 -8.00
C CYS A 90 -20.54 3.56 -7.26
N ARG A 91 -20.00 3.46 -6.05
CA ARG A 91 -19.54 4.61 -5.28
C ARG A 91 -18.07 4.82 -5.58
N ARG A 92 -17.67 6.08 -5.69
CA ARG A 92 -16.25 6.40 -5.73
C ARG A 92 -15.67 6.11 -4.35
N TRP A 93 -14.66 5.26 -4.31
CA TRP A 93 -13.89 5.11 -3.09
C TRP A 93 -12.99 6.32 -2.93
N LEU A 94 -13.14 6.99 -1.79
CA LEU A 94 -12.26 8.05 -1.35
C LEU A 94 -11.49 7.51 -0.16
N SER A 95 -10.17 7.53 -0.24
CA SER A 95 -9.33 7.21 0.92
C SER A 95 -9.73 8.12 2.07
N PRO A 96 -9.99 7.59 3.28
CA PRO A 96 -10.32 8.43 4.41
C PRO A 96 -9.18 9.41 4.66
N THR A 97 -9.52 10.68 4.86
CA THR A 97 -8.53 11.67 5.27
C THR A 97 -8.16 11.41 6.73
N LEU A 98 -6.96 10.89 6.95
CA LEU A 98 -6.43 10.70 8.29
C LEU A 98 -5.93 12.05 8.83
N GLN A 99 -6.50 12.49 9.95
CA GLN A 99 -6.05 13.67 10.67
C GLN A 99 -5.84 13.34 12.14
N MET A 100 -4.68 13.73 12.65
CA MET A 100 -4.35 13.71 14.06
C MET A 100 -4.59 15.10 14.63
N THR A 101 -5.16 15.15 15.83
CA THR A 101 -5.35 16.34 16.66
C THR A 101 -4.61 16.09 17.97
N ALA A 102 -4.33 17.14 18.74
CA ALA A 102 -3.74 16.93 20.07
C ALA A 102 -4.61 16.01 20.95
N VAL A 103 -5.94 16.17 20.88
CA VAL A 103 -6.89 15.37 21.66
C VAL A 103 -6.83 13.89 21.27
N ASN A 104 -6.99 13.56 19.98
CA ASN A 104 -6.99 12.15 19.59
C ASN A 104 -5.60 11.49 19.76
N PHE A 105 -4.51 12.24 19.61
CA PHE A 105 -3.15 11.73 19.84
C PHE A 105 -2.94 11.29 21.30
N HIS A 106 -3.46 12.07 22.25
CA HIS A 106 -3.40 11.72 23.68
C HIS A 106 -4.37 10.59 24.08
N LEU A 107 -5.41 10.35 23.30
CA LEU A 107 -6.35 9.24 23.52
C LEU A 107 -5.83 7.89 23.01
N ILE A 108 -4.77 7.88 22.19
CA ILE A 108 -4.17 6.62 21.72
C ILE A 108 -3.54 5.90 22.91
N ALA A 109 -4.04 4.70 23.20
CA ALA A 109 -3.48 3.81 24.22
C ALA A 109 -2.18 3.16 23.72
N TRP A 110 -1.11 3.96 23.58
CA TRP A 110 0.17 3.53 23.02
C TRP A 110 0.74 2.27 23.70
N GLN A 111 0.65 2.21 25.02
CA GLN A 111 1.11 1.04 25.78
C GLN A 111 0.28 -0.20 25.47
N GLN A 112 -1.04 -0.07 25.39
CA GLN A 112 -1.91 -1.19 25.06
C GLN A 112 -1.65 -1.70 23.64
N TRP A 113 -1.47 -0.80 22.67
CA TRP A 113 -1.09 -1.17 21.31
C TRP A 113 0.26 -1.86 21.24
N HIS A 114 1.26 -1.33 21.95
CA HIS A 114 2.56 -1.98 22.10
C HIS A 114 2.40 -3.41 22.63
N ASP A 115 1.64 -3.59 23.71
CA ASP A 115 1.46 -4.90 24.32
C ASP A 115 0.68 -5.87 23.41
N ILE A 116 -0.37 -5.41 22.73
CA ILE A 116 -1.10 -6.20 21.73
C ILE A 116 -0.17 -6.64 20.61
N ILE A 117 0.62 -5.73 20.04
CA ILE A 117 1.57 -6.05 18.97
C ILE A 117 2.58 -7.09 19.46
N HIS A 118 3.15 -6.91 20.65
CA HIS A 118 4.12 -7.85 21.20
C HIS A 118 3.53 -9.21 21.62
N GLN A 119 2.24 -9.27 21.97
CA GLN A 119 1.54 -10.53 22.25
C GLN A 119 1.24 -11.33 20.97
N HIS A 120 0.95 -10.64 19.86
CA HIS A 120 0.61 -11.30 18.59
C HIS A 120 1.82 -11.60 17.73
N LEU A 121 2.94 -10.87 17.91
CA LEU A 121 4.20 -11.20 17.27
C LEU A 121 4.84 -12.40 17.98
N GLY A 122 4.79 -13.56 17.33
CA GLY A 122 5.51 -14.76 17.77
C GLY A 122 7.02 -14.55 17.79
N GLU A 123 7.73 -15.46 18.47
CA GLU A 123 9.18 -15.47 18.45
C GLU A 123 9.68 -15.67 17.02
N ASN A 124 10.50 -14.76 16.52
CA ASN A 124 11.10 -14.79 15.18
C ASN A 124 10.21 -14.40 14.00
N GLU A 125 8.98 -13.94 14.23
CA GLU A 125 8.09 -13.50 13.14
C GLU A 125 8.49 -12.16 12.50
N THR A 126 9.38 -11.41 13.16
CA THR A 126 9.97 -10.20 12.60
C THR A 126 11.48 -10.20 12.79
N LEU A 127 12.21 -9.79 11.75
CA LEU A 127 13.65 -9.61 11.82
C LEU A 127 14.07 -8.51 12.80
N PHE A 128 13.18 -7.60 13.21
CA PHE A 128 13.46 -6.62 14.27
C PHE A 128 13.45 -7.22 15.68
N ASN A 129 12.75 -8.34 15.90
CA ASN A 129 12.67 -9.03 17.20
C ASN A 129 13.16 -10.49 17.12
N TYR A 130 14.04 -10.80 16.17
CA TYR A 130 14.59 -12.15 16.02
C TYR A 130 15.37 -12.57 17.26
N ARG A 131 15.04 -13.74 17.81
CA ARG A 131 15.64 -14.34 19.04
C ARG A 131 16.18 -15.75 18.83
N GLY A 132 16.02 -16.32 17.64
CA GLY A 132 16.55 -17.63 17.29
C GLY A 132 18.06 -17.67 17.14
N ASP A 133 18.57 -18.82 16.75
CA ASP A 133 19.99 -19.15 16.70
C ASP A 133 20.62 -19.00 15.29
N ASN A 134 19.86 -18.58 14.27
CA ASN A 134 20.40 -18.36 12.94
C ASN A 134 21.37 -17.15 12.93
N PRO A 135 22.66 -17.36 12.66
CA PRO A 135 23.66 -16.29 12.75
C PRO A 135 23.45 -15.18 11.71
N PHE A 136 22.92 -15.51 10.53
CA PHE A 136 22.60 -14.52 9.50
C PHE A 136 21.46 -13.60 9.96
N TYR A 137 20.38 -14.16 10.52
CA TYR A 137 19.27 -13.35 11.03
C TYR A 137 19.64 -12.54 12.27
N GLN A 138 20.53 -13.05 13.14
CA GLN A 138 21.08 -12.27 14.25
C GLN A 138 21.90 -11.06 13.76
N ALA A 139 22.75 -11.25 12.77
CA ALA A 139 23.52 -10.15 12.17
C ALA A 139 22.60 -9.11 11.52
N LEU A 140 21.57 -9.56 10.81
CA LEU A 140 20.59 -8.70 10.16
C LEU A 140 19.73 -7.94 11.18
N ASN A 141 19.27 -8.60 12.25
CA ASN A 141 18.58 -7.97 13.37
C ASN A 141 19.41 -6.84 13.99
N LYS A 142 20.69 -7.11 14.26
CA LYS A 142 21.63 -6.12 14.80
C LYS A 142 21.78 -4.93 13.87
N GLU A 143 21.97 -5.18 12.58
CA GLU A 143 22.13 -4.11 11.58
C GLU A 143 20.86 -3.26 11.44
N LEU A 144 19.68 -3.90 11.42
CA LEU A 144 18.39 -3.21 11.40
C LEU A 144 18.26 -2.24 12.59
N HIS A 145 18.63 -2.65 13.81
CA HIS A 145 18.60 -1.77 14.99
C HIS A 145 19.62 -0.64 14.94
N ILE A 146 20.82 -0.89 14.43
CA ILE A 146 21.84 0.15 14.23
C ILE A 146 21.32 1.21 13.27
N LYS A 147 20.84 0.80 12.09
CA LYS A 147 20.38 1.75 11.07
C LYS A 147 19.08 2.44 11.46
N ARG A 148 18.16 1.76 12.14
CA ARG A 148 16.96 2.37 12.74
C ARG A 148 17.32 3.53 13.65
N ARG A 149 18.29 3.34 14.56
CA ARG A 149 18.76 4.42 15.46
C ARG A 149 19.37 5.58 14.67
N ALA A 150 20.17 5.29 13.64
CA ALA A 150 20.75 6.32 12.79
C ALA A 150 19.67 7.15 12.05
N VAL A 151 18.60 6.51 11.56
CA VAL A 151 17.47 7.22 10.94
C VAL A 151 16.74 8.10 11.95
N ILE A 152 16.43 7.59 13.15
CA ILE A 152 15.76 8.38 14.19
C ILE A 152 16.62 9.58 14.59
N GLN A 153 17.92 9.38 14.78
CA GLN A 153 18.87 10.45 15.10
C GLN A 153 18.91 11.50 13.98
N ALA A 154 19.06 11.07 12.73
CA ALA A 154 19.10 11.95 11.56
C ALA A 154 17.81 12.80 11.44
N VAL A 155 16.64 12.20 11.69
CA VAL A 155 15.35 12.91 11.71
C VAL A 155 15.29 13.93 12.84
N ASN A 156 15.71 13.56 14.05
CA ASN A 156 15.72 14.47 15.21
C ASN A 156 16.66 15.66 15.01
N GLU A 157 17.86 15.42 14.47
CA GLU A 157 18.88 16.43 14.22
C GLU A 157 18.62 17.23 12.93
N LYS A 158 17.71 16.77 12.07
CA LYS A 158 17.45 17.29 10.72
C LYS A 158 18.72 17.30 9.85
N GLN A 159 19.58 16.30 10.04
CA GLN A 159 20.87 16.16 9.36
C GLN A 159 21.02 14.76 8.79
N ASN A 160 21.64 14.62 7.62
CA ASN A 160 21.99 13.33 7.00
C ASN A 160 20.82 12.34 6.78
N ILE A 161 19.56 12.79 6.77
CA ILE A 161 18.38 11.93 6.61
C ILE A 161 18.46 11.07 5.34
N ALA A 162 18.85 11.65 4.21
CA ALA A 162 19.03 10.93 2.94
C ALA A 162 19.92 9.70 3.09
N ALA A 163 21.09 9.90 3.69
CA ALA A 163 22.11 8.87 3.83
C ALA A 163 21.65 7.79 4.81
N ALA A 164 21.02 8.18 5.92
CA ALA A 164 20.48 7.24 6.89
C ALA A 164 19.36 6.38 6.28
N VAL A 165 18.39 6.98 5.59
CA VAL A 165 17.29 6.27 4.90
C VAL A 165 17.84 5.38 3.80
N ALA A 166 18.76 5.89 2.97
CA ALA A 166 19.35 5.09 1.90
C ALA A 166 20.16 3.90 2.39
N SER A 167 20.72 3.98 3.59
CA SER A 167 21.40 2.84 4.21
C SER A 167 20.43 1.73 4.64
N MET A 168 19.15 2.05 4.85
CA MET A 168 18.10 1.09 5.21
C MET A 168 17.41 0.48 3.99
N MET A 169 17.37 1.16 2.85
CA MET A 169 16.68 0.66 1.66
C MET A 169 17.19 -0.73 1.25
N GLY A 170 16.27 -1.70 1.16
CA GLY A 170 16.57 -3.08 0.79
C GLY A 170 17.22 -3.93 1.89
N LEU A 171 17.42 -3.40 3.10
CA LEU A 171 17.98 -4.18 4.21
C LEU A 171 16.94 -5.13 4.80
N GLY A 172 17.12 -6.43 4.60
CA GLY A 172 16.18 -7.45 5.05
C GLY A 172 16.17 -8.66 4.12
N ILE A 173 15.16 -9.51 4.26
CA ILE A 173 14.87 -10.61 3.34
C ILE A 173 13.48 -10.44 2.74
N GLY A 174 13.23 -11.08 1.59
CA GLY A 174 11.92 -11.08 0.94
C GLY A 174 11.77 -10.01 -0.15
N LEU A 175 10.56 -9.92 -0.71
CA LEU A 175 10.21 -8.96 -1.76
C LEU A 175 10.08 -7.53 -1.20
N THR A 176 9.63 -7.40 0.04
CA THR A 176 9.65 -6.17 0.83
C THR A 176 10.55 -6.40 2.05
N PRO A 177 11.86 -6.12 1.95
CA PRO A 177 12.79 -6.24 3.05
C PRO A 177 12.30 -5.50 4.30
N SER A 178 12.56 -6.05 5.49
CA SER A 178 12.00 -5.52 6.74
C SER A 178 12.32 -4.04 7.01
N ALA A 179 13.46 -3.53 6.54
CA ALA A 179 13.75 -2.11 6.62
C ALA A 179 12.83 -1.26 5.74
N ASP A 180 12.39 -1.74 4.59
CA ASP A 180 11.46 -1.05 3.70
C ASP A 180 10.06 -0.99 4.33
N ASP A 181 9.61 -2.04 5.02
CA ASP A 181 8.38 -2.02 5.82
C ASP A 181 8.45 -0.98 6.94
N TYR A 182 9.59 -0.92 7.64
CA TYR A 182 9.84 0.08 8.68
C TYR A 182 9.81 1.51 8.13
N LEU A 183 10.52 1.75 7.01
CA LEU A 183 10.54 3.05 6.35
C LEU A 183 9.14 3.46 5.87
N THR A 184 8.36 2.52 5.33
CA THR A 184 6.98 2.74 4.90
C THR A 184 6.10 3.16 6.08
N GLY A 185 6.20 2.45 7.22
CA GLY A 185 5.50 2.82 8.44
C GLY A 185 5.90 4.20 8.99
N LEU A 186 7.20 4.52 8.94
CA LEU A 186 7.69 5.85 9.33
C LEU A 186 7.11 6.94 8.42
N VAL A 187 7.14 6.76 7.10
CA VAL A 187 6.56 7.69 6.13
C VAL A 187 5.08 7.90 6.40
N LEU A 188 4.32 6.84 6.67
CA LEU A 188 2.91 6.96 7.02
C LEU A 188 2.70 7.91 8.21
N ILE A 189 3.46 7.73 9.29
CA ILE A 189 3.39 8.59 10.49
C ILE A 189 3.73 10.06 10.18
N LEU A 190 4.76 10.30 9.35
CA LEU A 190 5.18 11.65 8.96
C LEU A 190 4.14 12.36 8.08
N PHE A 191 3.28 11.60 7.38
CA PHE A 191 2.31 12.12 6.43
C PHE A 191 0.89 12.25 7.00
N ILE A 192 0.64 11.78 8.22
CA ILE A 192 -0.62 12.04 8.91
C ILE A 192 -0.67 13.51 9.33
N SER A 193 -1.60 14.27 8.74
CA SER A 193 -1.77 15.68 9.06
C SER A 193 -2.07 15.90 10.54
N GLY A 194 -1.41 16.88 11.15
CA GLY A 194 -1.52 17.23 12.57
C GLY A 194 -0.76 16.29 13.52
N HIS A 195 -0.07 15.27 13.01
CA HIS A 195 0.78 14.42 13.85
C HIS A 195 2.01 15.22 14.33
N PRO A 196 2.49 15.07 15.58
CA PRO A 196 3.65 15.82 16.08
C PRO A 196 4.94 15.67 15.26
N ALA A 197 5.07 14.55 14.55
CA ALA A 197 6.20 14.27 13.66
C ALA A 197 6.04 14.83 12.24
N GLU A 198 4.87 15.35 11.84
CA GLU A 198 4.64 15.93 10.51
C GLU A 198 5.66 17.05 10.18
N LYS A 199 6.14 17.77 11.19
CA LYS A 199 7.20 18.78 11.08
C LYS A 199 8.51 18.29 10.43
N TYR A 200 8.72 16.98 10.33
CA TYR A 200 9.89 16.37 9.70
C TYR A 200 9.64 15.92 8.24
N LYS A 201 8.40 15.98 7.74
CA LYS A 201 8.00 15.52 6.41
C LYS A 201 8.82 16.12 5.28
N GLU A 202 8.92 17.44 5.23
CA GLU A 202 9.63 18.15 4.15
C GLU A 202 11.14 17.85 4.14
N GLU A 203 11.74 17.73 5.32
CA GLU A 203 13.14 17.38 5.47
C GLU A 203 13.41 15.93 5.01
N PHE A 204 12.48 15.02 5.33
CA PHE A 204 12.53 13.64 4.88
C PHE A 204 12.40 13.53 3.36
N LEU A 205 11.48 14.27 2.74
CA LEU A 205 11.24 14.29 1.29
C LEU A 205 12.38 14.93 0.50
N SER A 206 12.77 16.15 0.86
CA SER A 206 13.80 16.92 0.14
C SER A 206 15.14 16.18 0.07
N ARG A 207 15.46 15.40 1.11
CA ARG A 207 16.72 14.68 1.21
C ARG A 207 16.65 13.27 0.63
N SER A 208 15.51 12.57 0.71
CA SER A 208 15.32 11.26 0.08
C SER A 208 15.29 11.32 -1.46
N ALA A 209 14.82 12.42 -2.06
CA ALA A 209 14.76 12.62 -3.51
C ALA A 209 16.12 12.91 -4.18
N THR A 210 17.16 13.27 -3.40
CA THR A 210 18.46 13.72 -3.94
C THR A 210 19.35 12.62 -4.53
N ARG A 211 18.87 11.37 -4.65
CA ARG A 211 19.60 10.24 -5.27
C ARG A 211 18.87 9.69 -6.49
N GLN A 212 18.70 10.53 -7.51
CA GLN A 212 18.54 10.07 -8.90
C GLN A 212 19.39 10.96 -9.82
N LYS A 213 20.70 10.87 -9.69
CA LYS A 213 21.69 11.19 -10.75
C LYS A 213 22.87 10.26 -10.61
#